data_AF-G9NE94-F1
#
_entry.id   AF-G9NE94-F1
#
_cell.length_a   1.000
_cell.length_b   1.000
_cell.length_c   1.000
_cell.angle_alpha   90.00
_cell.angle_beta   90.00
_cell.angle_gamma   90.00
#
_symmetry.space_group_name_H-M   'P 1'
#
loop_
_entity.id
_entity.type
_entity.pdbx_description
1 polymer ?
#
loop_
_entity_poly.entity_id
_entity_poly.type
_entity_poly.pdbx_seq_one_letter_code
_entity_poly.pdbx_strand_id
1 'polypeptide(L)'
;MSSSTSDIQVASVAAGFTLGFGFLTVWKAIQHTMRNRRPWKSPYIYMIWGEIIANLCLGLIGWFFLDGQLGPEVPVLFFFIFFWVFEIQLLMQIIINRIAIIAEDDSTVVKLKWGTAGVITCINIAVFCIWIPSHTNPPVSELFVRINDIWDRISKILILIVDAGLNYYFLRTVKERLVKQHGLRKYAPLVTFNARLMVVSILMDAMLIGLMSLPNQDVYIQFHPVTYMVKLNIEMTMADLIMKLAKTENSDMSMPSTSRHRTETREEDEEEDTNGQQNYKM
;
A
#
# COMPACT_ATOMS: atom_id res chain seq x y z
N MET A 1 8.59 34.07 -11.17
CA MET A 1 7.61 34.82 -10.34
C MET A 1 7.86 34.37 -8.91
N SER A 2 8.11 35.27 -7.96
CA SER A 2 8.44 34.86 -6.59
C SER A 2 7.21 34.27 -5.91
N SER A 3 7.28 33.02 -5.48
CA SER A 3 6.25 32.37 -4.68
C SER A 3 5.94 33.23 -3.45
N SER A 4 4.65 33.40 -3.14
CA SER A 4 4.28 34.23 -1.99
C SER A 4 4.81 33.59 -0.70
N THR A 5 5.06 34.39 0.34
CA THR A 5 5.52 33.86 1.64
C THR A 5 4.59 32.77 2.18
N SER A 6 3.28 32.87 1.88
CA SER A 6 2.28 31.85 2.23
C SER A 6 2.51 30.53 1.49
N ASP A 7 2.86 30.58 0.20
CA ASP A 7 3.12 29.39 -0.62
C ASP A 7 4.33 28.61 -0.12
N ILE A 8 5.40 29.34 0.23
CA ILE A 8 6.63 28.76 0.78
C ILE A 8 6.34 28.13 2.15
N GLN A 9 5.51 28.75 2.99
CA GLN A 9 5.11 28.18 4.28
C GLN A 9 4.33 26.87 4.10
N VAL A 10 3.34 26.83 3.20
CA VAL A 10 2.55 25.62 2.94
C VAL A 10 3.44 24.51 2.38
N ALA A 11 4.29 24.83 1.41
CA ALA A 11 5.27 23.90 0.85
C ALA A 11 6.24 23.36 1.92
N SER A 12 6.72 24.21 2.82
CA SER A 12 7.61 23.83 3.92
C SER A 12 6.93 22.90 4.93
N VAL A 13 5.64 23.13 5.21
CA VAL A 13 4.85 22.22 6.07
C VAL A 13 4.68 20.86 5.41
N ALA A 14 4.39 20.80 4.10
CA ALA A 14 4.28 19.56 3.34
C ALA A 14 5.61 18.79 3.29
N ALA A 15 6.73 19.49 3.04
CA ALA A 15 8.07 18.91 3.06
C ALA A 15 8.44 18.39 4.46
N GLY A 16 8.18 19.18 5.51
CA GLY A 16 8.40 18.79 6.91
C GLY A 16 7.57 17.56 7.30
N PHE A 17 6.30 17.50 6.88
CA PHE A 17 5.46 16.31 7.07
C PHE A 17 6.07 15.10 6.35
N THR A 18 6.48 15.26 5.09
CA THR A 18 7.09 14.17 4.32
C THR A 18 8.35 13.63 4.98
N LEU A 19 9.21 14.49 5.52
CA LEU A 19 10.42 14.06 6.23
C LEU A 19 10.08 13.33 7.53
N GLY A 20 9.19 13.89 8.36
CA GLY A 20 8.80 13.29 9.63
C GLY A 20 8.06 11.97 9.46
N PHE A 21 6.99 11.96 8.64
CA PHE A 21 6.23 10.75 8.33
C PHE A 21 7.05 9.75 7.51
N GLY A 22 7.90 10.25 6.60
CA GLY A 22 8.83 9.45 5.82
C GLY A 22 9.81 8.70 6.70
N PHE A 23 10.39 9.33 7.72
CA PHE A 23 11.27 8.65 8.67
C PHE A 23 10.57 7.46 9.36
N LEU A 24 9.34 7.63 9.82
CA LEU A 24 8.55 6.54 10.40
C LEU A 24 8.27 5.43 9.39
N THR A 25 8.01 5.81 8.14
CA THR A 25 7.74 4.89 7.03
C THR A 25 9.00 4.09 6.65
N VAL A 26 10.16 4.74 6.57
CA VAL A 26 11.45 4.09 6.34
C VAL A 26 11.80 3.16 7.50
N TRP A 27 11.60 3.60 8.76
CA TRP A 27 11.82 2.74 9.92
C TRP A 27 10.98 1.46 9.85
N LYS A 28 9.71 1.58 9.44
CA LYS A 28 8.84 0.44 9.20
C LYS A 28 9.35 -0.44 8.05
N ALA A 29 9.81 0.15 6.94
CA ALA A 29 10.40 -0.59 5.82
C ALA A 29 11.66 -1.36 6.24
N ILE A 30 12.49 -0.79 7.12
CA ILE A 30 13.66 -1.45 7.72
C ILE A 30 13.20 -2.66 8.54
N GLN A 31 12.20 -2.51 9.40
CA GLN A 31 11.64 -3.64 10.17
C GLN A 31 11.12 -4.76 9.26
N HIS A 32 10.40 -4.42 8.19
CA HIS A 32 9.94 -5.38 7.17
C HIS A 32 11.11 -6.12 6.52
N THR A 33 12.18 -5.39 6.19
CA THR A 33 13.38 -5.95 5.58
C THR A 33 14.12 -6.89 6.53
N MET A 34 14.28 -6.50 7.80
CA MET A 34 14.96 -7.30 8.83
C MET A 34 14.20 -8.56 9.24
N ARG A 35 12.85 -8.51 9.21
CA ARG A 35 12.01 -9.66 9.59
C ARG A 35 11.99 -10.76 8.53
N ASN A 36 12.36 -10.45 7.29
CA ASN A 36 12.42 -11.44 6.23
C ASN A 36 13.76 -12.20 6.27
N ARG A 37 13.72 -13.54 6.28
CA ARG A 37 14.93 -14.39 6.37
C ARG A 37 15.85 -14.25 5.15
N ARG A 38 15.31 -13.84 3.98
CA ARG A 38 16.03 -13.62 2.72
C ARG A 38 15.49 -12.38 1.99
N PRO A 39 15.81 -11.16 2.47
CA PRO A 39 15.23 -9.93 1.94
C PRO A 39 15.56 -9.72 0.45
N TRP A 40 16.78 -10.06 0.06
CA TRP A 40 17.33 -9.97 -1.30
C TRP A 40 16.62 -10.84 -2.36
N LYS A 41 15.75 -11.77 -1.96
CA LYS A 41 14.97 -12.59 -2.91
C LYS A 41 13.52 -12.12 -3.06
N SER A 42 13.07 -11.15 -2.26
CA SER A 42 11.69 -10.68 -2.28
C SER A 42 11.54 -9.48 -3.21
N PRO A 43 10.87 -9.60 -4.37
CA PRO A 43 10.65 -8.47 -5.28
C PRO A 43 9.88 -7.34 -4.60
N TYR A 44 8.98 -7.66 -3.67
CA TYR A 44 8.23 -6.70 -2.86
C TYR A 44 9.12 -5.75 -2.06
N ILE A 45 10.24 -6.24 -1.50
CA ILE A 45 11.16 -5.40 -0.70
C ILE A 45 11.87 -4.39 -1.61
N TYR A 46 12.31 -4.81 -2.80
CA TYR A 46 12.90 -3.90 -3.78
C TYR A 46 11.90 -2.84 -4.24
N MET A 47 10.63 -3.20 -4.42
CA MET A 47 9.59 -2.24 -4.78
C MET A 47 9.38 -1.18 -3.70
N ILE A 48 9.33 -1.57 -2.42
CA ILE A 48 9.21 -0.61 -1.30
C ILE A 48 10.40 0.34 -1.26
N TRP A 49 11.63 -0.18 -1.33
CA TRP A 49 12.82 0.67 -1.27
C TRP A 49 12.93 1.57 -2.50
N GLY A 50 12.54 1.07 -3.68
CA GLY A 50 12.45 1.86 -4.91
C GLY A 50 11.49 3.04 -4.74
N GLU A 51 10.31 2.82 -4.16
CA GLU A 51 9.32 3.85 -3.88
C GLU A 51 9.90 4.92 -2.92
N ILE A 52 10.53 4.50 -1.82
CA ILE A 52 11.13 5.43 -0.84
C ILE A 52 12.20 6.31 -1.48
N ILE A 53 13.07 5.71 -2.30
CA ILE A 53 14.16 6.43 -2.96
C ILE A 53 13.59 7.40 -4.01
N ALA A 54 12.66 6.95 -4.84
CA ALA A 54 12.03 7.79 -5.84
C ALA A 54 11.30 8.98 -5.20
N ASN A 55 10.59 8.73 -4.11
CA ASN A 55 9.90 9.74 -3.33
C ASN A 55 10.86 10.78 -2.73
N LEU A 56 11.96 10.31 -2.14
CA LEU A 56 13.01 11.21 -1.63
C LEU A 56 13.61 12.06 -2.77
N CYS A 57 13.90 11.46 -3.92
CA CYS A 57 14.41 12.17 -5.09
C CYS A 57 13.42 13.24 -5.58
N LEU A 58 12.12 12.93 -5.67
CA LEU A 58 11.10 13.93 -6.03
C LEU A 58 10.99 15.06 -5.02
N GLY A 59 11.02 14.76 -3.72
CA GLY A 59 10.99 15.78 -2.67
C GLY A 59 12.19 16.71 -2.74
N LEU A 60 13.38 16.17 -2.99
CA LEU A 60 14.60 16.95 -3.18
C LEU A 60 14.55 17.82 -4.44
N ILE A 61 14.17 17.24 -5.58
CA ILE A 61 14.05 17.98 -6.85
C ILE A 61 13.01 19.10 -6.69
N GLY A 62 11.84 18.79 -6.12
CA GLY A 62 10.79 19.78 -5.85
C GLY A 62 11.26 20.90 -4.92
N TRP A 63 12.09 20.58 -3.91
CA TRP A 63 12.62 21.60 -2.99
C TRP A 63 13.62 22.53 -3.69
N PHE A 64 14.55 21.99 -4.47
CA PHE A 64 15.50 22.79 -5.24
C PHE A 64 14.84 23.61 -6.36
N PHE A 65 13.72 23.12 -6.90
CA PHE A 65 12.89 23.86 -7.84
C PHE A 65 12.21 25.06 -7.16
N LEU A 66 11.68 24.88 -5.94
CA LEU A 66 11.10 25.96 -5.12
C LEU A 66 12.09 27.04 -4.73
N ASP A 67 13.32 26.66 -4.39
CA ASP A 67 14.38 27.60 -4.00
C ASP A 67 14.92 28.39 -5.20
N GLY A 68 14.47 28.08 -6.43
CA GLY A 68 14.89 28.72 -7.67
C GLY A 68 16.33 28.40 -8.09
N GLN A 69 17.01 27.47 -7.40
CA GLN A 69 18.35 27.02 -7.76
C GLN A 69 18.35 26.16 -9.03
N LEU A 70 17.26 25.44 -9.30
CA LEU A 70 17.06 24.68 -10.52
C LEU A 70 16.08 25.40 -11.45
N GLY A 71 16.57 25.76 -12.64
CA GLY A 71 15.70 26.22 -13.72
C GLY A 71 14.89 25.05 -14.32
N PRO A 72 13.83 25.35 -15.12
CA PRO A 72 13.07 24.36 -15.87
C PRO A 72 13.88 23.87 -17.09
N GLU A 73 15.01 23.23 -16.81
CA GLU A 73 15.85 22.59 -17.80
C GLU A 73 15.32 21.20 -18.13
N VAL A 74 15.49 20.77 -19.38
CA VAL A 74 15.03 19.46 -19.87
C VAL A 74 15.48 18.30 -18.98
N PRO A 75 16.73 18.23 -18.47
CA PRO A 75 17.16 17.13 -17.60
C PRO A 75 16.41 17.11 -16.27
N VAL A 76 16.17 18.27 -15.65
CA VAL A 76 15.45 18.36 -14.37
C VAL A 76 14.01 17.89 -14.54
N LEU A 77 13.34 18.38 -15.59
CA LEU A 77 11.98 18.00 -15.96
C LEU A 77 11.87 16.49 -16.28
N PHE A 78 12.85 15.95 -17.00
CA PHE A 78 12.93 14.52 -17.30
C PHE A 78 13.04 13.68 -16.03
N PHE A 79 13.98 13.98 -15.15
CA PHE A 79 14.18 13.20 -13.92
C PHE A 79 12.98 13.31 -12.98
N PHE A 80 12.36 14.49 -12.91
CA PHE A 80 11.13 14.69 -12.15
C PHE A 80 10.02 13.75 -12.62
N ILE A 81 9.68 13.76 -13.91
CA ILE A 81 8.64 12.86 -14.43
C ILE A 81 9.09 11.40 -14.33
N PHE A 82 10.36 11.10 -14.57
CA PHE A 82 10.89 9.75 -14.50
C PHE A 82 10.67 9.13 -13.11
N PHE A 83 11.01 9.84 -12.03
CA PHE A 83 10.77 9.35 -10.68
C PHE A 83 9.28 9.24 -10.37
N TRP A 84 8.46 10.21 -10.81
CA TRP A 84 7.00 10.17 -10.63
C TRP A 84 6.32 8.99 -11.34
N VAL A 85 6.67 8.75 -12.61
CA VAL A 85 6.21 7.59 -13.39
C VAL A 85 6.65 6.29 -12.73
N PHE A 86 7.89 6.25 -12.23
CA PHE A 86 8.45 5.10 -11.55
C PHE A 86 7.70 4.79 -10.25
N GLU A 87 7.36 5.80 -9.44
CA GLU A 87 6.55 5.63 -8.24
C GLU A 87 5.17 5.02 -8.55
N ILE A 88 4.43 5.63 -9.49
CA ILE A 88 3.09 5.12 -9.85
C ILE A 88 3.17 3.67 -10.31
N GLN A 89 4.18 3.33 -11.10
CA GLN A 89 4.38 1.96 -11.55
C GLN A 89 4.66 1.02 -10.37
N LEU A 90 5.55 1.39 -9.46
CA LEU A 90 5.89 0.58 -8.29
C LEU A 90 4.70 0.41 -7.33
N LEU A 91 3.98 1.48 -7.01
CA LEU A 91 2.83 1.48 -6.12
C LEU A 91 1.73 0.53 -6.62
N MET A 92 1.42 0.59 -7.92
CA MET A 92 0.45 -0.32 -8.54
C MET A 92 0.91 -1.78 -8.47
N GLN A 93 2.20 -2.04 -8.68
CA GLN A 93 2.76 -3.39 -8.55
C GLN A 93 2.78 -3.89 -7.10
N ILE A 94 2.97 -3.01 -6.13
CA ILE A 94 2.88 -3.33 -4.69
C ILE A 94 1.47 -3.82 -4.35
N ILE A 95 0.42 -3.12 -4.80
CA ILE A 95 -0.97 -3.52 -4.59
C ILE A 95 -1.24 -4.88 -5.26
N ILE A 96 -0.81 -5.06 -6.50
CA ILE A 96 -1.00 -6.32 -7.24
C ILE A 96 -0.24 -7.48 -6.58
N ASN A 97 0.98 -7.25 -6.09
CA ASN A 97 1.74 -8.26 -5.37
C ASN A 97 1.05 -8.68 -4.07
N ARG A 98 0.36 -7.75 -3.38
CA ARG A 98 -0.47 -8.08 -2.21
C ARG A 98 -1.72 -8.86 -2.60
N ILE A 99 -2.37 -8.50 -3.71
CA ILE A 99 -3.48 -9.28 -4.27
C ILE A 99 -3.02 -10.70 -4.59
N ALA A 100 -1.84 -10.88 -5.20
CA ALA A 100 -1.28 -12.18 -5.54
C ALA A 100 -1.17 -13.13 -4.34
N ILE A 101 -0.77 -12.60 -3.17
CA ILE A 101 -0.66 -13.37 -1.93
C ILE A 101 -2.04 -13.82 -1.42
N ILE A 102 -3.11 -13.07 -1.74
CA ILE A 102 -4.47 -13.29 -1.23
C ILE A 102 -5.44 -13.81 -2.30
N ALA A 103 -5.02 -13.96 -3.54
CA ALA A 103 -5.87 -14.51 -4.60
C ALA A 103 -5.61 -16.02 -4.72
N GLU A 104 -6.67 -16.80 -4.98
CA GLU A 104 -6.55 -18.26 -5.20
C GLU A 104 -6.19 -18.58 -6.65
N ASP A 105 -6.64 -17.74 -7.58
CA ASP A 105 -6.40 -17.92 -9.00
C ASP A 105 -5.22 -17.06 -9.47
N ASP A 106 -4.05 -17.69 -9.56
CA ASP A 106 -2.82 -17.09 -10.08
C ASP A 106 -2.98 -16.60 -11.52
N SER A 107 -3.85 -17.22 -12.32
CA SER A 107 -4.03 -16.83 -13.73
C SER A 107 -4.68 -15.45 -13.86
N THR A 108 -5.68 -15.15 -13.02
CA THR A 108 -6.31 -13.83 -12.94
C THR A 108 -5.34 -12.78 -12.40
N VAL A 109 -4.52 -13.14 -11.40
CA VAL A 109 -3.50 -12.23 -10.86
C VAL A 109 -2.46 -11.85 -11.91
N VAL A 110 -1.98 -12.82 -12.70
CA VAL A 110 -1.00 -12.57 -13.76
C VAL A 110 -1.59 -11.68 -14.84
N LYS A 111 -2.85 -11.91 -15.24
CA LYS A 111 -3.56 -11.01 -16.18
C LYS A 111 -3.71 -9.61 -15.61
N LEU A 112 -4.08 -9.48 -14.34
CA LEU A 112 -4.19 -8.19 -13.66
C LEU A 112 -2.85 -7.47 -13.60
N LYS A 113 -1.77 -8.20 -13.32
CA LYS A 113 -0.40 -7.69 -13.28
C LYS A 113 0.04 -7.08 -14.61
N TRP A 114 -0.05 -7.85 -15.70
CA TRP A 114 0.37 -7.39 -17.02
C TRP A 114 -0.61 -6.38 -17.62
N GLY A 115 -1.91 -6.53 -17.36
CA GLY A 115 -2.94 -5.59 -17.78
C GLY A 115 -2.75 -4.20 -17.17
N THR A 116 -2.64 -4.12 -15.84
CA THR A 116 -2.39 -2.84 -15.17
C THR A 116 -1.03 -2.27 -15.57
N ALA A 117 0.03 -3.09 -15.62
CA ALA A 117 1.35 -2.62 -16.04
C ALA A 117 1.31 -1.98 -17.44
N GLY A 118 0.63 -2.62 -18.39
CA GLY A 118 0.46 -2.10 -19.75
C GLY A 118 -0.33 -0.79 -19.78
N VAL A 119 -1.49 -0.75 -19.13
CA VAL A 119 -2.35 0.45 -19.09
C VAL A 119 -1.62 1.64 -18.47
N ILE A 120 -0.96 1.45 -17.32
CA ILE A 120 -0.22 2.51 -16.63
C ILE A 120 0.98 2.97 -17.47
N THR A 121 1.71 2.04 -18.09
CA THR A 121 2.82 2.40 -19.00
C THR A 121 2.34 3.24 -20.17
N CYS A 122 1.22 2.90 -20.80
CA CYS A 122 0.63 3.69 -21.89
C CYS A 122 0.28 5.12 -21.45
N ILE A 123 -0.35 5.27 -20.28
CA ILE A 123 -0.67 6.59 -19.71
C ILE A 123 0.62 7.37 -19.43
N ASN A 124 1.62 6.72 -18.84
CA ASN A 124 2.88 7.35 -18.47
C ASN A 124 3.69 7.80 -19.69
N ILE A 125 3.72 7.01 -20.78
CA ILE A 125 4.34 7.43 -22.05
C ILE A 125 3.67 8.70 -22.57
N ALA A 126 2.34 8.76 -22.56
CA ALA A 126 1.60 9.94 -23.01
C ALA A 126 1.88 11.18 -22.14
N VAL A 127 1.93 11.01 -20.80
CA VAL A 127 2.35 12.09 -19.89
C VAL A 127 3.76 12.56 -20.20
N PHE A 128 4.71 11.65 -20.43
CA PHE A 128 6.09 11.97 -20.76
C PHE A 128 6.20 12.85 -22.01
N CYS A 129 5.49 12.47 -23.07
CA CYS A 129 5.53 13.17 -24.35
C CYS A 129 4.82 14.53 -24.34
N ILE A 130 3.82 14.71 -23.48
CA ILE A 130 3.01 15.95 -23.44
C ILE A 130 3.55 16.95 -22.42
N TRP A 131 4.01 16.48 -21.26
CA TRP A 131 4.39 17.34 -20.14
C TRP A 131 5.77 17.96 -20.30
N ILE A 132 6.75 17.25 -20.87
CA ILE A 132 8.10 17.82 -21.09
C ILE A 132 8.03 19.03 -22.03
N PRO A 133 7.45 18.94 -23.24
CA PRO A 133 7.42 20.07 -24.17
C PRO A 133 6.58 21.26 -23.68
N SER A 134 5.64 21.03 -22.75
CA SER A 134 4.82 22.10 -22.20
C SER A 134 5.50 22.88 -21.07
N HIS A 135 6.51 22.30 -20.41
CA HIS A 135 7.21 22.92 -19.26
C HIS A 135 8.64 23.39 -19.57
N THR A 136 9.16 23.13 -20.78
CA THR A 136 10.41 23.76 -21.24
C THR A 136 10.24 25.27 -21.40
N ASN A 137 11.26 26.06 -21.07
CA ASN A 137 11.27 27.51 -21.32
C ASN A 137 12.31 27.90 -22.39
N PRO A 138 11.89 28.49 -23.53
CA PRO A 138 10.52 28.79 -23.94
C PRO A 138 9.71 27.53 -24.31
N PRO A 139 8.37 27.51 -24.09
CA PRO A 139 7.52 26.39 -24.46
C PRO A 139 7.47 26.23 -25.98
N VAL A 140 7.43 24.98 -26.45
CA VAL A 140 7.45 24.67 -27.90
C VAL A 140 6.23 25.26 -28.62
N SER A 141 5.07 25.32 -27.96
CA SER A 141 3.86 26.00 -28.44
C SER A 141 2.85 26.21 -27.31
N GLU A 142 2.08 27.30 -27.35
CA GLU A 142 0.92 27.51 -26.45
C GLU A 142 -0.16 26.43 -26.59
N LEU A 143 -0.19 25.73 -27.73
CA LEU A 143 -1.09 24.61 -27.95
C LEU A 143 -0.71 23.43 -27.04
N PHE A 144 0.58 23.13 -26.90
CA PHE A 144 1.06 22.09 -25.99
C PHE A 144 0.74 22.40 -24.53
N VAL A 145 0.82 23.66 -24.12
CA VAL A 145 0.45 24.10 -22.77
C VAL A 145 -1.04 23.86 -22.50
N ARG A 146 -1.92 24.22 -23.44
CA ARG A 146 -3.37 23.98 -23.32
C ARG A 146 -3.74 22.50 -23.32
N ILE A 147 -3.09 21.70 -24.17
CA ILE A 147 -3.29 20.24 -24.16
C ILE A 147 -2.85 19.67 -22.82
N ASN A 148 -1.68 20.08 -22.31
CA ASN A 148 -1.16 19.57 -21.05
C ASN A 148 -2.10 19.87 -19.87
N ASP A 149 -2.67 21.07 -19.77
CA ASP A 149 -3.58 21.41 -18.66
C ASP A 149 -4.82 20.49 -18.57
N ILE A 150 -5.32 20.03 -19.72
CA ILE A 150 -6.43 19.07 -19.78
C ILE A 150 -5.93 17.64 -19.59
N TRP A 151 -4.89 17.26 -20.32
CA TRP A 151 -4.35 15.90 -20.33
C TRP A 151 -3.82 15.49 -18.96
N ASP A 152 -3.17 16.40 -18.24
CA ASP A 152 -2.58 16.13 -16.94
C ASP A 152 -3.61 15.81 -15.85
N ARG A 153 -4.82 16.41 -15.95
CA ARG A 153 -5.96 16.06 -15.10
C ARG A 153 -6.57 14.72 -15.50
N ILE A 154 -6.75 14.49 -16.80
CA ILE A 154 -7.31 13.23 -17.32
C ILE A 154 -6.44 12.04 -16.92
N SER A 155 -5.11 12.15 -17.10
CA SER A 155 -4.17 11.07 -16.77
C SER A 155 -4.27 10.67 -15.31
N LYS A 156 -4.35 11.65 -14.39
CA LYS A 156 -4.50 11.40 -12.95
C LYS A 156 -5.84 10.80 -12.57
N ILE A 157 -6.93 11.21 -13.23
CA ILE A 157 -8.24 10.58 -13.04
C ILE A 157 -8.21 9.11 -13.49
N LEU A 158 -7.56 8.82 -14.63
CA LEU A 158 -7.41 7.44 -15.11
C LEU A 158 -6.58 6.60 -14.13
N ILE A 159 -5.46 7.15 -13.63
CA ILE A 159 -4.64 6.48 -12.61
C ILE A 159 -5.44 6.24 -11.32
N LEU A 160 -6.23 7.22 -10.87
CA LEU A 160 -7.11 7.09 -9.70
C LEU A 160 -8.16 5.99 -9.89
N ILE A 161 -8.76 5.88 -11.07
CA ILE A 161 -9.73 4.81 -11.37
C ILE A 161 -9.06 3.44 -11.26
N VAL A 162 -7.84 3.31 -11.79
CA VAL A 162 -7.07 2.06 -11.69
C VAL A 162 -6.70 1.74 -10.25
N ASP A 163 -6.21 2.74 -9.49
CA ASP A 163 -5.86 2.60 -8.07
C ASP A 163 -7.07 2.14 -7.26
N ALA A 164 -8.19 2.86 -7.38
CA ALA A 164 -9.44 2.54 -6.70
C ALA A 164 -9.98 1.17 -7.11
N GLY A 165 -9.87 0.78 -8.39
CA GLY A 165 -10.28 -0.52 -8.89
C GLY A 165 -9.48 -1.68 -8.29
N LEU A 166 -8.15 -1.55 -8.27
CA LEU A 166 -7.27 -2.55 -7.66
C LEU A 166 -7.48 -2.65 -6.15
N ASN A 167 -7.57 -1.51 -5.47
CA ASN A 167 -7.85 -1.45 -4.06
C ASN A 167 -9.21 -2.09 -3.74
N TYR A 168 -10.28 -1.74 -4.46
CA TYR A 168 -11.58 -2.38 -4.30
C TYR A 168 -11.52 -3.90 -4.50
N TYR A 169 -10.84 -4.36 -5.56
CA TYR A 169 -10.67 -5.79 -5.85
C TYR A 169 -9.94 -6.51 -4.70
N PHE A 170 -8.88 -5.90 -4.17
CA PHE A 170 -8.17 -6.41 -3.00
C PHE A 170 -9.10 -6.55 -1.79
N LEU A 171 -9.86 -5.51 -1.43
CA LEU A 171 -10.78 -5.55 -0.28
C LEU A 171 -11.85 -6.62 -0.46
N ARG A 172 -12.39 -6.76 -1.67
CA ARG A 172 -13.36 -7.80 -2.00
C ARG A 172 -12.77 -9.20 -1.80
N THR A 173 -11.57 -9.44 -2.30
CA THR A 173 -10.86 -10.73 -2.17
C THR A 173 -10.60 -11.05 -0.69
N VAL A 174 -10.13 -10.06 0.08
CA VAL A 174 -9.92 -10.19 1.53
C VAL A 174 -11.22 -10.52 2.27
N LYS A 175 -12.33 -9.85 1.92
CA LYS A 175 -13.63 -10.10 2.53
C LYS A 175 -14.13 -11.52 2.22
N GLU A 176 -13.99 -11.96 0.97
CA GLU A 176 -14.40 -13.30 0.54
C GLU A 176 -13.60 -14.38 1.29
N ARG A 177 -12.26 -14.23 1.38
CA ARG A 177 -11.43 -15.14 2.16
C ARG A 177 -11.75 -15.13 3.65
N LEU A 178 -11.72 -13.98 4.31
CA LEU A 178 -11.81 -13.92 5.78
C LEU A 178 -13.24 -14.17 6.32
N VAL A 179 -14.27 -13.77 5.59
CA VAL A 179 -15.66 -13.80 6.09
C VAL A 179 -16.41 -15.02 5.58
N LYS A 180 -16.28 -15.37 4.30
CA LYS A 180 -17.07 -16.47 3.71
C LYS A 180 -16.44 -17.84 3.92
N GLN A 181 -15.13 -17.96 3.75
CA GLN A 181 -14.45 -19.26 3.90
C GLN A 181 -14.18 -19.62 5.37
N HIS A 182 -13.89 -18.63 6.21
CA HIS A 182 -13.45 -18.87 7.61
C HIS A 182 -14.51 -18.52 8.66
N GLY A 183 -15.73 -18.11 8.28
CA GLY A 183 -16.97 -18.17 9.08
C GLY A 183 -17.07 -17.37 10.39
N LEU A 184 -16.02 -16.70 10.87
CA LEU A 184 -16.02 -16.09 12.20
C LEU A 184 -16.13 -14.56 12.15
N ARG A 185 -17.16 -14.02 12.83
CA ARG A 185 -17.31 -12.59 13.19
C ARG A 185 -16.03 -11.95 13.77
N LYS A 186 -15.08 -12.77 14.26
CA LYS A 186 -13.74 -12.41 14.77
C LYS A 186 -12.92 -11.56 13.80
N TYR A 187 -13.05 -11.76 12.47
CA TYR A 187 -12.23 -11.05 11.47
C TYR A 187 -12.88 -9.79 10.88
N ALA A 188 -14.15 -9.51 11.19
CA ALA A 188 -14.86 -8.33 10.68
C ALA A 188 -14.21 -6.99 11.07
N PRO A 189 -13.67 -6.81 12.30
CA PRO A 189 -12.97 -5.58 12.67
C PRO A 189 -11.72 -5.33 11.81
N LEU A 190 -11.00 -6.39 11.40
CA LEU A 190 -9.81 -6.26 10.57
C LEU A 190 -10.16 -5.86 9.14
N VAL A 191 -11.21 -6.45 8.55
CA VAL A 191 -11.71 -6.04 7.22
C VAL A 191 -12.16 -4.57 7.25
N THR A 192 -12.78 -4.14 8.36
CA THR A 192 -13.25 -2.75 8.53
C THR A 192 -12.07 -1.79 8.66
N PHE A 193 -11.04 -2.15 9.41
CA PHE A 193 -9.82 -1.36 9.51
C PHE A 193 -9.11 -1.24 8.16
N ASN A 194 -9.00 -2.34 7.41
CA ASN A 194 -8.43 -2.39 6.08
C ASN A 194 -9.21 -1.50 5.09
N ALA A 195 -10.54 -1.54 5.14
CA ALA A 195 -11.41 -0.68 4.34
C ALA A 195 -11.21 0.81 4.67
N ARG A 196 -11.00 1.17 5.94
CA ARG A 196 -10.71 2.57 6.32
C ARG A 196 -9.37 3.05 5.76
N LEU A 197 -8.32 2.23 5.81
CA LEU A 197 -7.03 2.57 5.22
C LEU A 197 -7.13 2.78 3.71
N MET A 198 -7.95 1.99 3.02
CA MET A 198 -8.21 2.14 1.60
C MET A 198 -8.92 3.44 1.25
N VAL A 199 -9.91 3.84 2.04
CA VAL A 199 -10.56 5.15 1.88
C VAL A 199 -9.53 6.26 2.01
N VAL A 200 -8.63 6.18 2.98
CA VAL A 200 -7.53 7.16 3.13
C VAL A 200 -6.63 7.16 1.88
N SER A 201 -6.27 6.01 1.33
CA SER A 201 -5.46 5.92 0.09
C SER A 201 -6.11 6.66 -1.09
N ILE A 202 -7.41 6.44 -1.31
CA ILE A 202 -8.17 7.10 -2.39
C ILE A 202 -8.31 8.60 -2.13
N LEU A 203 -8.48 9.00 -0.86
CA LEU A 203 -8.53 10.42 -0.48
C LEU A 203 -7.21 11.15 -0.77
N MET A 204 -6.06 10.48 -0.63
CA MET A 204 -4.76 11.09 -0.98
C MET A 204 -4.66 11.41 -2.47
N ASP A 205 -5.20 10.56 -3.34
CA ASP A 205 -5.27 10.85 -4.78
C ASP A 205 -6.24 11.99 -5.10
N ALA A 206 -7.42 11.97 -4.45
CA ALA A 206 -8.41 13.03 -4.61
C ALA A 206 -7.83 14.39 -4.15
N MET A 207 -7.02 14.38 -3.07
CA MET A 207 -6.29 15.55 -2.61
C MET A 207 -5.32 16.05 -3.69
N LEU A 208 -4.50 15.18 -4.30
CA LEU A 208 -3.59 15.60 -5.37
C LEU A 208 -4.35 16.23 -6.55
N ILE A 209 -5.44 15.60 -7.01
CA ILE A 209 -6.26 16.14 -8.11
C ILE A 209 -6.85 17.51 -7.72
N GLY A 210 -7.34 17.65 -6.49
CA GLY A 210 -7.87 18.92 -5.98
C GLY A 210 -6.82 20.03 -5.95
N LEU A 211 -5.60 19.71 -5.51
CA LEU A 211 -4.50 20.66 -5.42
C LEU A 211 -4.02 21.15 -6.80
N MET A 212 -4.31 20.44 -7.89
CA MET A 212 -4.02 20.95 -9.25
C MET A 212 -4.86 22.15 -9.64
N SER A 213 -5.96 22.41 -8.93
CA SER A 213 -6.79 23.60 -9.15
C SER A 213 -6.19 24.84 -8.50
N LEU A 214 -5.10 24.71 -7.72
CA LEU A 214 -4.38 25.85 -7.17
C LEU A 214 -3.53 26.53 -8.25
N PRO A 215 -3.48 27.86 -8.28
CA PRO A 215 -2.70 28.62 -9.26
C PRO A 215 -1.18 28.45 -9.09
N ASN A 216 -0.71 27.98 -7.92
CA ASN A 216 0.71 27.81 -7.62
C ASN A 216 1.16 26.34 -7.77
N GLN A 217 1.61 25.98 -8.97
CA GLN A 217 2.10 24.63 -9.31
C GLN A 217 3.31 24.19 -8.45
N ASP A 218 4.11 25.15 -8.02
CA ASP A 218 5.26 24.99 -7.14
C ASP A 218 4.91 24.34 -5.80
N VAL A 219 3.82 24.79 -5.17
CA VAL A 219 3.34 24.22 -3.90
C VAL A 219 2.79 22.82 -4.12
N TYR A 220 2.07 22.62 -5.23
CA TYR A 220 1.50 21.34 -5.62
C TYR A 220 2.58 20.24 -5.74
N ILE A 221 3.77 20.56 -6.25
CA ILE A 221 4.88 19.60 -6.39
C ILE A 221 5.27 18.96 -5.05
N GLN A 222 5.21 19.70 -3.93
CA GLN A 222 5.59 19.17 -2.60
C GLN A 222 4.57 18.20 -2.01
N PHE A 223 3.33 18.20 -2.50
CA PHE A 223 2.31 17.27 -2.03
C PHE A 223 2.41 15.89 -2.69
N HIS A 224 3.11 15.76 -3.82
CA HIS A 224 3.39 14.45 -4.41
C HIS A 224 4.13 13.53 -3.43
N PRO A 225 5.29 13.94 -2.89
CA PRO A 225 6.01 13.15 -1.89
C PRO A 225 5.18 12.73 -0.68
N VAL A 226 4.35 13.65 -0.18
CA VAL A 226 3.42 13.40 0.94
C VAL A 226 2.49 12.24 0.61
N THR A 227 1.82 12.32 -0.54
CA THR A 227 0.83 11.33 -0.97
C THR A 227 1.44 9.95 -1.15
N TYR A 228 2.55 9.84 -1.85
CA TYR A 228 3.19 8.55 -2.10
C TYR A 228 3.75 7.93 -0.82
N MET A 229 4.26 8.75 0.12
CA MET A 229 4.73 8.24 1.42
C MET A 229 3.57 7.65 2.26
N VAL A 230 2.43 8.35 2.31
CA VAL A 230 1.23 7.88 3.01
C VAL A 230 0.71 6.59 2.39
N LYS A 231 0.59 6.54 1.06
CA LYS A 231 0.17 5.34 0.35
C LYS A 231 1.09 4.16 0.62
N LEU A 232 2.41 4.34 0.52
CA LEU A 232 3.36 3.28 0.80
C LEU A 232 3.25 2.76 2.25
N ASN A 233 3.05 3.65 3.22
CA ASN A 233 2.85 3.25 4.61
C ASN A 233 1.56 2.44 4.79
N ILE A 234 0.47 2.84 4.12
CA ILE A 234 -0.79 2.11 4.08
C ILE A 234 -0.57 0.70 3.52
N GLU A 235 0.12 0.57 2.39
CA GLU A 235 0.45 -0.72 1.75
C GLU A 235 1.24 -1.64 2.70
N MET A 236 2.28 -1.12 3.34
CA MET A 236 3.07 -1.88 4.33
C MET A 236 2.26 -2.25 5.57
N THR A 237 1.42 -1.34 6.07
CA THR A 237 0.55 -1.60 7.22
C THR A 237 -0.44 -2.71 6.92
N MET A 238 -1.05 -2.70 5.74
CA MET A 238 -1.98 -3.75 5.35
C MET A 238 -1.27 -5.09 5.17
N ALA A 239 -0.05 -5.11 4.59
CA ALA A 239 0.76 -6.32 4.48
C ALA A 239 1.05 -6.97 5.85
N ASP A 240 1.36 -6.18 6.88
CA ASP A 240 1.54 -6.68 8.25
C ASP A 240 0.27 -7.33 8.82
N LEU A 241 -0.90 -6.74 8.54
CA LEU A 241 -2.17 -7.29 9.00
C LEU A 241 -2.46 -8.64 8.35
N ILE A 242 -2.23 -8.76 7.05
CA ILE A 242 -2.39 -10.01 6.31
C ILE A 242 -1.47 -11.09 6.89
N MET A 243 -0.20 -10.76 7.15
CA MET A 243 0.75 -11.70 7.74
C MET A 243 0.35 -12.13 9.15
N LYS A 244 -0.17 -11.21 9.97
CA LYS A 244 -0.67 -11.52 11.31
C LYS A 244 -1.88 -12.47 11.23
N LEU A 245 -2.80 -12.22 10.29
CA LEU A 245 -3.97 -13.07 10.07
C LEU A 245 -3.57 -14.50 9.68
N ALA A 246 -2.67 -14.66 8.71
CA ALA A 246 -2.19 -15.97 8.28
C ALA A 246 -1.48 -16.75 9.41
N LYS A 247 -0.82 -16.04 10.35
CA LYS A 247 -0.22 -16.68 11.53
C LYS A 247 -1.26 -17.15 12.54
N THR A 248 -2.25 -16.31 12.83
CA THR A 248 -3.35 -16.68 13.74
C THR A 248 -4.15 -17.86 13.21
N GLU A 249 -4.39 -17.92 11.90
CA GLU A 249 -5.05 -19.06 11.24
C GLU A 249 -4.29 -20.37 11.46
N ASN A 250 -2.98 -20.40 11.20
CA ASN A 250 -2.16 -21.58 11.43
C ASN A 250 -2.13 -22.02 12.92
N SER A 251 -2.19 -21.07 13.85
CA SER A 251 -2.27 -21.37 15.29
C SER A 251 -3.63 -21.95 15.69
N ASP A 252 -4.73 -21.42 15.17
CA ASP A 252 -6.09 -21.92 15.43
C ASP A 252 -6.28 -23.33 14.81
N MET A 253 -5.63 -23.62 13.67
CA MET A 253 -5.69 -24.94 13.00
C MET A 253 -4.76 -26.00 13.65
N SER A 254 -3.72 -25.58 14.39
CA SER A 254 -2.73 -26.46 15.03
C SER A 254 -3.09 -26.88 16.47
N MET A 255 -4.31 -26.58 16.94
CA MET A 255 -4.88 -27.14 18.18
C MET A 255 -5.83 -28.31 17.87
N PRO A 256 -5.34 -29.56 17.73
CA PRO A 256 -6.23 -30.71 17.76
C PRO A 256 -6.73 -30.93 19.19
N SER A 257 -8.01 -31.25 19.30
CA SER A 257 -8.79 -31.45 20.51
C SER A 257 -8.12 -32.38 21.55
N THR A 258 -7.63 -31.83 22.66
CA THR A 258 -7.48 -32.57 23.93
C THR A 258 -8.80 -32.48 24.70
N SER A 259 -9.80 -33.24 24.27
CA SER A 259 -10.97 -33.56 25.09
C SER A 259 -11.59 -34.85 24.60
N ARG A 260 -11.04 -35.98 25.09
CA ARG A 260 -11.78 -37.23 25.22
C ARG A 260 -11.14 -38.12 26.29
N HIS A 261 -12.00 -38.56 27.21
CA HIS A 261 -11.85 -39.62 28.21
C HIS A 261 -10.97 -39.38 29.45
N ARG A 262 -11.63 -39.03 30.57
CA ARG A 262 -11.60 -39.85 31.81
C ARG A 262 -12.81 -39.53 32.69
N THR A 263 -13.94 -40.15 32.38
CA THR A 263 -15.01 -40.38 33.34
C THR A 263 -15.20 -41.90 33.36
N GLU A 264 -14.42 -42.54 34.22
CA GLU A 264 -14.72 -43.88 34.74
C GLU A 264 -14.63 -43.73 36.26
N THR A 265 -15.82 -43.61 36.83
CA THR A 265 -16.25 -44.21 38.09
C THR A 265 -15.16 -44.91 38.89
N ARG A 266 -14.78 -44.30 40.01
CA ARG A 266 -14.14 -44.95 41.14
C ARG A 266 -14.85 -44.47 42.41
N GLU A 267 -16.11 -44.82 42.49
CA GLU A 267 -16.91 -44.96 43.70
C GLU A 267 -17.41 -46.41 43.63
N GLU A 268 -17.43 -47.13 44.75
CA GLU A 268 -17.53 -48.61 44.90
C GLU A 268 -16.16 -49.32 44.94
N ASP A 269 -15.46 -49.20 46.07
CA ASP A 269 -14.63 -50.27 46.68
C ASP A 269 -14.26 -49.88 48.14
N GLU A 270 -15.17 -49.22 48.85
CA GLU A 270 -15.13 -48.99 50.30
C GLU A 270 -16.52 -49.28 50.86
N GLU A 271 -16.93 -50.56 50.88
CA GLU A 271 -17.99 -51.10 51.76
C GLU A 271 -18.29 -52.56 51.39
N GLU A 272 -17.40 -53.51 51.74
CA GLU A 272 -17.82 -54.90 52.00
C GLU A 272 -16.75 -55.67 52.77
N ASP A 273 -16.38 -55.13 53.93
CA ASP A 273 -15.67 -55.86 54.98
C ASP A 273 -16.66 -56.05 56.15
N THR A 274 -17.70 -56.88 55.98
CA THR A 274 -18.51 -57.45 57.09
C THR A 274 -19.62 -58.40 56.61
N ASN A 275 -19.29 -59.68 56.43
CA ASN A 275 -20.13 -60.89 56.65
C ASN A 275 -19.52 -62.02 55.81
N GLY A 276 -18.98 -63.09 56.36
CA GLY A 276 -19.64 -63.95 57.32
C GLY A 276 -19.45 -65.39 56.82
N GLN A 277 -18.62 -66.13 57.55
CA GLN A 277 -18.61 -67.59 57.69
C GLN A 277 -19.61 -68.41 56.84
N GLN A 278 -19.11 -69.42 56.11
CA GLN A 278 -19.45 -70.86 56.26
C GLN A 278 -19.31 -71.66 54.95
N ASN A 279 -18.60 -72.80 55.04
CA ASN A 279 -18.88 -74.09 54.37
C ASN A 279 -18.73 -74.17 52.82
N TYR A 280 -18.22 -75.20 52.13
CA TYR A 280 -18.00 -76.64 52.38
C TYR A 280 -16.88 -77.19 51.46
N LYS A 281 -16.10 -78.15 51.97
CA LYS A 281 -15.50 -79.37 51.35
C LYS A 281 -15.26 -79.44 49.82
N MET A 282 -14.01 -79.73 49.44
CA MET A 282 -13.57 -81.07 48.98
C MET A 282 -12.08 -81.25 49.29
#